data_AF-A0A0R3UN56-F1
#
_entry.id   AF-A0A0R3UN56-F1
#
_cell.length_a   1.000
_cell.length_b   1.000
_cell.length_c   1.000
_cell.angle_alpha   90.00
_cell.angle_beta   90.00
_cell.angle_gamma   90.00
#
_symmetry.space_group_name_H-M   'P 1'
#
loop_
_entity.id
_entity.type
_entity.pdbx_description
1 polymer ?
#
loop_
_entity_poly.entity_id
_entity_poly.type
_entity_poly.pdbx_seq_one_letter_code
_entity_poly.pdbx_strand_id
1 'polypeptide(L)'
;MPCTLNYSCGGPADRETDTLDTFVDSSWYYLRFLDPSNSDEICSRACACNHLPVDIYVGGIEHAIRHLFYARFIAHFLHSEMGLLPRREPFSRFLPVGLVLGQTFRSPTTGQFFPFCEVEKDSSGTIRAKATGEVLVETWEKMSKSKLNGVDPADVVARHGLEVTRVTMLSNFGPHAARRWSEGESKSSASLFATTCIVRFTISRPECV
;
A
#
# COMPACT_ATOMS: atom_id res chain seq x y z
N MET A 1 20.59 -12.99 38.26
CA MET A 1 19.67 -12.98 37.11
C MET A 1 18.27 -13.16 37.66
N PRO A 2 17.36 -12.19 37.54
CA PRO A 2 16.03 -12.34 38.10
C PRO A 2 15.29 -13.41 37.30
N CYS A 3 14.61 -14.28 38.04
CA CYS A 3 13.92 -15.45 37.53
C CYS A 3 12.76 -15.04 36.62
N THR A 4 12.83 -15.38 35.34
CA THR A 4 11.63 -15.50 34.50
C THR A 4 10.92 -16.79 34.91
N LEU A 5 9.88 -16.68 35.76
CA LEU A 5 9.20 -17.83 36.37
C LEU A 5 7.78 -18.06 35.83
N ASN A 6 7.49 -19.35 35.75
CA ASN A 6 6.35 -20.08 35.23
C ASN A 6 5.01 -19.73 35.93
N TYR A 7 3.93 -19.52 35.17
CA TYR A 7 2.55 -19.28 35.65
C TYR A 7 2.01 -20.36 36.61
N SER A 8 2.71 -21.49 36.75
CA SER A 8 2.29 -22.67 37.51
C SER A 8 2.51 -22.60 39.04
N CYS A 9 3.29 -21.64 39.57
CA CYS A 9 3.72 -21.66 40.98
C CYS A 9 2.95 -20.73 41.95
N GLY A 10 2.00 -19.91 41.47
CA GLY A 10 1.09 -19.11 42.31
C GLY A 10 1.73 -17.97 43.14
N GLY A 11 3.04 -17.74 42.99
CA GLY A 11 3.76 -16.65 43.66
C GLY A 11 3.57 -15.28 42.98
N PRO A 12 4.06 -14.19 43.62
CA PRO A 12 4.04 -12.87 43.02
C PRO A 12 4.89 -12.84 41.74
N ALA A 13 4.34 -12.25 40.68
CA ALA A 13 4.98 -12.12 39.38
C ALA A 13 4.61 -10.79 38.73
N ASP A 14 5.54 -10.24 37.96
CA ASP A 14 5.34 -9.04 37.15
C ASP A 14 5.04 -9.45 35.69
N ARG A 15 4.13 -8.72 35.05
CA ARG A 15 3.87 -8.91 33.62
C ARG A 15 4.95 -8.24 32.80
N GLU A 16 5.27 -8.84 31.64
CA GLU A 16 6.05 -8.15 30.62
C GLU A 16 5.33 -6.85 30.24
N THR A 17 6.08 -5.75 30.25
CA THR A 17 5.58 -4.41 29.94
C THR A 17 5.90 -4.00 28.50
N ASP A 18 6.87 -4.66 27.89
CA ASP A 18 7.21 -4.44 26.49
C ASP A 18 6.05 -4.89 25.57
N THR A 19 5.90 -4.16 24.48
CA THR A 19 4.91 -4.46 23.45
C THR A 19 5.57 -5.13 22.25
N LEU A 20 4.80 -5.95 21.54
CA LEU A 20 5.28 -6.56 20.31
C LEU A 20 5.33 -5.51 19.19
N ASP A 21 6.32 -5.65 18.31
CA ASP A 21 6.42 -4.83 17.11
C ASP A 21 5.21 -5.09 16.20
N THR A 22 4.68 -4.03 15.57
CA THR A 22 3.58 -4.08 14.59
C THR A 22 3.80 -5.07 13.43
N PHE A 23 5.04 -5.45 13.13
CA PHE A 23 5.34 -6.49 12.15
C PHE A 23 4.78 -7.84 12.57
N VAL A 24 4.66 -8.14 13.87
CA VAL A 24 4.05 -9.39 14.36
C VAL A 24 2.63 -9.50 13.82
N ASP A 25 1.81 -8.47 13.97
CA ASP A 25 0.42 -8.45 13.51
C ASP A 25 0.34 -8.63 11.98
N SER A 26 1.20 -7.92 11.24
CA SER A 26 1.24 -8.00 9.78
C SER A 26 1.79 -9.34 9.25
N SER A 27 2.41 -10.17 10.10
CA SER A 27 3.04 -11.42 9.63
C SER A 27 2.07 -12.57 9.45
N TRP A 28 0.83 -12.45 9.93
CA TRP A 28 -0.16 -13.52 9.85
C TRP A 28 -1.58 -13.06 9.54
N TYR A 29 -1.81 -11.75 9.35
CA TYR A 29 -3.15 -11.20 9.04
C TYR A 29 -3.88 -11.88 7.87
N TYR A 30 -3.14 -12.36 6.87
CA TYR A 30 -3.70 -13.08 5.72
C TYR A 30 -4.39 -14.40 6.12
N LEU A 31 -3.96 -15.02 7.22
CA LEU A 31 -4.65 -16.18 7.81
C LEU A 31 -5.95 -15.76 8.46
N ARG A 32 -5.92 -14.62 9.17
CA ARG A 32 -7.08 -14.13 9.91
C ARG A 32 -8.24 -13.73 9.00
N PHE A 33 -7.95 -13.29 7.78
CA PHE A 33 -8.99 -13.04 6.77
C PHE A 33 -9.78 -14.28 6.37
N LEU A 34 -9.22 -15.48 6.51
CA LEU A 34 -9.91 -16.73 6.18
C LEU A 34 -10.90 -17.16 7.28
N ASP A 35 -10.68 -16.70 8.50
CA ASP A 35 -11.48 -17.08 9.67
C ASP A 35 -11.53 -15.95 10.73
N PRO A 36 -12.14 -14.80 10.40
CA PRO A 36 -12.02 -13.58 11.20
C PRO A 36 -12.80 -13.60 12.51
N SER A 37 -13.79 -14.47 12.65
CA SER A 37 -14.69 -14.55 13.80
C SER A 37 -14.30 -15.62 14.82
N ASN A 38 -13.27 -16.42 14.56
CA ASN A 38 -12.83 -17.49 15.45
C ASN A 38 -12.14 -16.95 16.70
N SER A 39 -12.72 -17.17 17.89
CA SER A 39 -12.16 -16.68 19.16
C SER A 39 -11.09 -17.59 19.76
N ASP A 40 -10.95 -18.81 19.25
CA ASP A 40 -10.24 -19.89 19.92
C ASP A 40 -8.89 -20.20 19.25
N GLU A 41 -8.80 -19.93 17.96
CA GLU A 41 -7.62 -20.19 17.14
C GLU A 41 -7.27 -18.99 16.25
N ILE A 42 -6.02 -19.00 15.75
CA ILE A 42 -5.55 -18.00 14.78
C ILE A 42 -6.36 -18.05 13.47
N CYS A 43 -6.65 -19.26 13.00
CA CYS A 43 -7.46 -19.62 11.83
C CYS A 43 -7.67 -21.12 11.86
N SER A 44 -8.87 -21.62 11.55
CA SER A 44 -9.07 -23.07 11.48
C SER A 44 -8.19 -23.73 10.42
N ARG A 45 -7.69 -24.94 10.72
CA ARG A 45 -6.88 -25.72 9.76
C ARG A 45 -7.62 -25.98 8.45
N ALA A 46 -8.93 -26.21 8.50
CA ALA A 46 -9.74 -26.43 7.31
C ALA A 46 -9.75 -25.20 6.40
N CYS A 47 -9.96 -23.99 6.96
CA CYS A 47 -9.90 -22.74 6.20
C CYS A 47 -8.51 -22.53 5.60
N ALA A 48 -7.45 -22.70 6.39
CA ALA A 48 -6.07 -22.57 5.91
C ALA A 48 -5.76 -23.53 4.74
N CYS A 49 -6.16 -24.80 4.85
CA CYS A 49 -5.93 -25.79 3.80
C CYS A 49 -6.67 -25.50 2.49
N ASN A 50 -7.87 -24.91 2.56
CA ASN A 50 -8.71 -24.66 1.38
C ASN A 50 -8.30 -23.39 0.61
N HIS A 51 -7.66 -22.43 1.28
CA HIS A 51 -7.43 -21.09 0.71
C HIS A 51 -5.95 -20.69 0.60
N LEU A 52 -5.02 -21.48 1.12
CA LEU A 52 -3.59 -21.18 1.06
C LEU A 52 -2.81 -22.14 0.18
N PRO A 53 -1.70 -21.67 -0.42
CA PRO A 53 -1.11 -20.32 -0.32
C PRO A 53 -1.91 -19.24 -1.06
N VAL A 54 -1.73 -17.97 -0.69
CA VAL A 54 -2.28 -16.85 -1.46
C VAL A 54 -1.66 -16.86 -2.86
N ASP A 55 -2.48 -16.87 -3.91
CA ASP A 55 -1.99 -17.01 -5.29
C ASP A 55 -1.11 -15.84 -5.75
N ILE A 56 -1.55 -14.60 -5.48
CA ILE A 56 -0.84 -13.38 -5.87
C ILE A 56 -0.89 -12.41 -4.69
N TYR A 57 0.27 -12.12 -4.12
CA TYR A 57 0.45 -11.04 -3.17
C TYR A 57 0.90 -9.77 -3.90
N VAL A 58 0.14 -8.68 -3.79
CA VAL A 58 0.42 -7.40 -4.45
C VAL A 58 0.88 -6.39 -3.39
N GLY A 59 2.04 -5.78 -3.57
CA GLY A 59 2.56 -4.85 -2.59
C GLY A 59 3.79 -4.07 -3.06
N GLY A 60 4.17 -3.05 -2.30
CA GLY A 60 5.37 -2.28 -2.59
C GLY A 60 6.65 -3.10 -2.38
N ILE A 61 7.67 -2.90 -3.23
CA ILE A 61 8.95 -3.59 -3.11
C ILE A 61 9.66 -3.27 -1.79
N GLU A 62 9.35 -2.13 -1.17
CA GLU A 62 9.87 -1.73 0.14
C GLU A 62 9.54 -2.74 1.26
N HIS A 63 8.48 -3.53 1.09
CA HIS A 63 8.05 -4.52 2.08
C HIS A 63 8.75 -5.87 1.92
N ALA A 64 9.57 -6.05 0.88
CA ALA A 64 10.16 -7.34 0.57
C ALA A 64 11.18 -7.84 1.62
N ILE A 65 11.91 -6.93 2.26
CA ILE A 65 12.99 -7.31 3.21
C ILE A 65 12.45 -7.57 4.63
N ARG A 66 11.42 -6.84 5.08
CA ARG A 66 10.88 -6.98 6.44
C ARG A 66 9.60 -7.79 6.45
N HIS A 67 8.48 -7.18 6.06
CA HIS A 67 7.16 -7.80 6.14
C HIS A 67 7.09 -9.16 5.44
N LEU A 68 7.56 -9.28 4.18
CA LEU A 68 7.52 -10.57 3.48
C LEU A 68 8.42 -11.61 4.15
N PHE A 69 9.56 -11.20 4.70
CA PHE A 69 10.43 -12.11 5.46
C PHE A 69 9.73 -12.64 6.71
N TYR A 70 9.15 -11.76 7.52
CA TYR A 70 8.45 -12.16 8.75
C TYR A 70 7.19 -13.00 8.45
N ALA A 71 6.43 -12.66 7.41
CA ALA A 71 5.28 -13.46 6.98
C ALA A 71 5.68 -14.89 6.58
N ARG A 72 6.81 -15.04 5.86
CA ARG A 72 7.36 -16.36 5.50
C ARG A 72 7.87 -17.12 6.71
N PHE A 73 8.53 -16.43 7.65
CA PHE A 73 8.98 -17.03 8.90
C PHE A 73 7.81 -17.59 9.72
N ILE A 74 6.76 -16.79 9.95
CA ILE A 74 5.58 -17.23 10.69
C ILE A 74 4.86 -18.36 9.95
N ALA A 75 4.70 -18.27 8.63
CA ALA A 75 4.10 -19.36 7.84
C ALA A 75 4.89 -20.67 7.99
N HIS A 76 6.22 -20.58 7.93
CA HIS A 76 7.09 -21.73 8.11
C HIS A 76 6.92 -22.35 9.50
N PHE A 77 6.90 -21.53 10.56
CA PHE A 77 6.66 -22.00 11.93
C PHE A 77 5.30 -22.68 12.09
N LEU A 78 4.22 -22.04 11.60
CA LEU A 78 2.86 -22.57 11.69
C LEU A 78 2.69 -23.88 10.90
N HIS A 79 3.44 -24.06 9.81
CA HIS A 79 3.48 -25.32 9.08
C HIS A 79 4.29 -26.40 9.81
N SER A 80 5.54 -26.10 10.17
CA SER A 80 6.51 -27.09 10.66
C SER A 80 6.24 -27.53 12.10
N GLU A 81 5.88 -26.60 12.98
CA GLU A 81 5.74 -26.87 14.42
C GLU A 81 4.28 -27.13 14.83
N MET A 82 3.33 -26.42 14.22
CA MET A 82 1.91 -26.51 14.59
C MET A 82 1.08 -27.35 13.62
N GLY A 83 1.61 -27.70 12.44
CA GLY A 83 0.89 -28.44 11.41
C GLY A 83 -0.36 -27.74 10.88
N LEU A 84 -0.48 -26.43 11.12
CA LEU A 84 -1.68 -25.64 10.83
C LEU A 84 -1.81 -25.33 9.34
N LEU A 85 -0.70 -24.95 8.71
CA LEU A 85 -0.70 -24.57 7.30
C LEU A 85 -0.38 -25.77 6.39
N PRO A 86 -1.00 -25.87 5.20
CA PRO A 86 -0.72 -26.93 4.24
C PRO A 86 0.68 -26.83 3.62
N ARG A 87 1.27 -25.62 3.59
CA ARG A 87 2.57 -25.34 2.98
C ARG A 87 3.41 -24.38 3.84
N ARG A 88 4.73 -24.40 3.60
CA ARG A 88 5.73 -23.56 4.29
C ARG A 88 5.73 -22.10 3.84
N GLU A 89 5.33 -21.85 2.60
CA GLU A 89 5.33 -20.50 2.00
C GLU A 89 3.89 -19.98 1.92
N PRO A 90 3.62 -18.75 2.39
CA PRO A 90 2.26 -18.22 2.44
C PRO A 90 1.78 -17.61 1.12
N PHE A 91 2.71 -17.24 0.24
CA PHE A 91 2.43 -16.53 -1.01
C PHE A 91 3.06 -17.27 -2.19
N SER A 92 2.26 -17.61 -3.20
CA SER A 92 2.75 -18.31 -4.41
C SER A 92 3.51 -17.39 -5.34
N ARG A 93 3.04 -16.15 -5.50
CA ARG A 93 3.63 -15.13 -6.37
C ARG A 93 3.59 -13.77 -5.69
N PHE A 94 4.64 -12.99 -5.89
CA PHE A 94 4.70 -11.59 -5.47
C PHE A 94 4.69 -10.68 -6.69
N LEU A 95 3.75 -9.73 -6.73
CA LEU A 95 3.66 -8.70 -7.75
C LEU A 95 4.04 -7.34 -7.13
N PRO A 96 5.31 -6.90 -7.27
CA PRO A 96 5.71 -5.60 -6.75
C PRO A 96 5.04 -4.47 -7.54
N VAL A 97 4.39 -3.53 -6.86
CA VAL A 97 3.84 -2.33 -7.51
C VAL A 97 4.84 -1.18 -7.53
N GLY A 98 4.90 -0.48 -8.66
CA GLY A 98 5.72 0.72 -8.82
C GLY A 98 5.20 1.89 -8.00
N LEU A 99 6.08 2.84 -7.71
CA LEU A 99 5.72 4.04 -6.94
C LEU A 99 4.96 5.05 -7.80
N VAL A 100 3.99 5.73 -7.19
CA VAL A 100 3.42 6.95 -7.76
C VAL A 100 4.26 8.15 -7.27
N LEU A 101 4.81 8.88 -8.23
CA LEU A 101 5.65 10.04 -8.02
C LEU A 101 4.83 11.32 -8.23
N GLY A 102 4.93 12.25 -7.28
CA GLY A 102 4.36 13.59 -7.40
C GLY A 102 5.42 14.60 -7.79
N GLN A 103 5.01 15.69 -8.42
CA GLN A 103 5.87 16.87 -8.60
C GLN A 103 6.20 17.47 -7.25
N THR A 104 7.49 17.61 -6.97
CA THR A 104 8.01 18.12 -5.71
C THR A 104 8.80 19.39 -5.97
N PHE A 105 8.51 20.42 -5.18
CA PHE A 105 9.21 21.69 -5.25
C PHE A 105 10.01 21.92 -3.98
N ARG A 106 11.29 22.22 -4.12
CA ARG A 106 12.21 22.39 -3.00
C ARG A 106 13.09 23.61 -3.18
N SER A 107 13.30 24.38 -2.10
CA SER A 107 14.33 25.42 -2.09
C SER A 107 15.71 24.78 -2.15
N PRO A 108 16.59 25.19 -3.10
CA PRO A 108 17.96 24.70 -3.15
C PRO A 108 18.80 25.18 -1.96
N THR A 109 18.41 26.28 -1.32
CA THR A 109 19.17 26.90 -0.23
C THR A 109 18.77 26.33 1.13
N THR A 110 17.47 26.31 1.45
CA THR A 110 16.98 25.87 2.76
C THR A 110 16.60 24.40 2.78
N GLY A 111 16.35 23.81 1.61
CA GLY A 111 15.83 22.47 1.49
C GLY A 111 14.35 22.31 1.83
N GLN A 112 13.63 23.40 2.10
CA GLN A 112 12.21 23.41 2.41
C GLN A 112 11.36 22.97 1.20
N PHE A 113 10.30 22.20 1.46
CA PHE A 113 9.32 21.81 0.44
C PHE A 113 8.18 22.81 0.34
N PHE A 114 7.66 23.00 -0.87
CA PHE A 114 6.55 23.91 -1.16
C PHE A 114 5.36 23.15 -1.78
N PRO A 115 4.12 23.43 -1.35
CA PRO A 115 2.94 22.86 -1.96
C PRO A 115 2.67 23.48 -3.33
N PHE A 116 2.01 22.73 -4.21
CA PHE A 116 1.72 23.18 -5.59
C PHE A 116 1.00 24.55 -5.67
N CYS A 117 0.12 24.85 -4.71
CA CYS A 117 -0.63 26.11 -4.69
C CYS A 117 0.23 27.35 -4.39
N GLU A 118 1.40 27.19 -3.78
CA GLU A 118 2.33 28.28 -3.43
C GLU A 118 3.42 28.47 -4.47
N VAL A 119 3.36 27.73 -5.57
CA VAL A 119 4.36 27.74 -6.64
C VAL A 119 3.79 28.36 -7.90
N GLU A 120 4.59 29.16 -8.59
CA GLU A 120 4.27 29.72 -9.89
C GLU A 120 5.40 29.47 -10.91
N LYS A 121 5.03 29.49 -12.19
CA LYS A 121 5.95 29.27 -13.30
C LYS A 121 6.01 30.54 -14.14
N ASP A 122 7.19 31.13 -14.22
CA ASP A 122 7.44 32.33 -15.02
C ASP A 122 7.29 32.04 -16.53
N SER A 123 7.20 33.11 -17.34
CA SER A 123 7.21 33.03 -18.80
C SER A 123 8.46 32.36 -19.39
N SER A 124 9.59 32.39 -18.66
CA SER A 124 10.83 31.68 -19.01
C SER A 124 10.84 30.19 -18.63
N GLY A 125 9.81 29.73 -17.91
CA GLY A 125 9.70 28.36 -17.41
C GLY A 125 10.37 28.13 -16.05
N THR A 126 10.95 29.15 -15.43
CA THR A 126 11.52 29.07 -14.07
C THR A 126 10.41 28.94 -13.03
N ILE A 127 10.61 28.03 -12.07
CA ILE A 127 9.66 27.79 -10.97
C ILE A 127 10.02 28.65 -9.77
N ARG A 128 9.05 29.37 -9.21
CA ARG A 128 9.25 30.27 -8.07
C ARG A 128 8.20 30.08 -6.97
N ALA A 129 8.59 30.37 -5.73
CA ALA A 129 7.66 30.51 -4.62
C ALA A 129 6.90 31.84 -4.72
N LYS A 130 5.57 31.82 -4.66
CA LYS A 130 4.71 33.02 -4.78
C LYS A 130 4.96 34.08 -3.72
N ALA A 131 5.29 33.66 -2.50
CA ALA A 131 5.45 34.58 -1.37
C ALA A 131 6.81 35.31 -1.39
N THR A 132 7.87 34.63 -1.82
CA THR A 132 9.25 35.13 -1.70
C THR A 132 9.91 35.44 -3.05
N GLY A 133 9.37 34.93 -4.16
CA GLY A 133 10.00 34.96 -5.49
C GLY A 133 11.23 34.06 -5.62
N GLU A 134 11.53 33.25 -4.59
CA GLU A 134 12.69 32.35 -4.58
C GLU A 134 12.57 31.30 -5.68
N VAL A 135 13.68 31.02 -6.37
CA VAL A 135 13.75 29.99 -7.40
C VAL A 135 13.77 28.60 -6.74
N LEU A 136 12.87 27.74 -7.18
CA LEU A 136 12.72 26.38 -6.65
C LEU A 136 13.24 25.34 -7.65
N VAL A 137 13.65 24.19 -7.12
CA VAL A 137 14.00 23.01 -7.90
C VAL A 137 12.77 22.11 -7.99
N GLU A 138 12.40 21.74 -9.22
CA GLU A 138 11.36 20.75 -9.50
C GLU A 138 11.99 19.35 -9.62
N THR A 139 11.47 18.40 -8.84
CA THR A 139 11.83 16.98 -8.90
C THR A 139 10.57 16.11 -8.96
N TRP A 140 10.74 14.83 -9.29
CA TRP A 140 9.68 13.83 -9.26
C TRP A 140 10.02 12.78 -8.21
N GLU A 141 9.28 12.79 -7.09
CA GLU A 141 9.61 11.97 -5.93
C GLU A 141 8.39 11.21 -5.42
N LYS A 142 8.62 10.12 -4.66
CA LYS A 142 7.55 9.36 -3.98
C LYS A 142 6.63 10.34 -3.24
N MET A 143 5.33 10.24 -3.50
CA MET A 143 4.34 11.06 -2.81
C MET A 143 4.42 10.86 -1.29
N SER A 144 4.51 11.95 -0.54
CA SER A 144 4.46 11.92 0.92
C SER A 144 3.93 13.23 1.49
N LYS A 145 3.33 13.14 2.69
CA LYS A 145 2.88 14.33 3.44
C LYS A 145 4.04 15.29 3.73
N SER A 146 5.22 14.77 4.05
CA SER A 146 6.42 15.57 4.34
C SER A 146 6.95 16.38 3.15
N LYS A 147 6.67 15.95 1.91
CA LYS A 147 7.12 16.62 0.69
C LYS A 147 6.06 17.53 0.07
N LEU A 148 4.85 17.55 0.65
CA LEU A 148 3.73 18.37 0.18
C LEU A 148 3.38 18.15 -1.32
N ASN A 149 3.67 16.95 -1.83
CA ASN A 149 3.46 16.55 -3.23
C ASN A 149 2.37 15.47 -3.38
N GLY A 150 1.63 15.20 -2.30
CA GLY A 150 0.56 14.21 -2.29
C GLY A 150 -0.68 14.73 -3.00
N VAL A 151 -1.33 13.84 -3.76
CA VAL A 151 -2.64 14.10 -4.35
C VAL A 151 -3.65 13.19 -3.66
N ASP A 152 -4.74 13.76 -3.17
CA ASP A 152 -5.81 12.99 -2.53
C ASP A 152 -6.61 12.21 -3.60
N PRO A 153 -6.65 10.86 -3.54
CA PRO A 153 -7.45 10.08 -4.47
C PRO A 153 -8.94 10.44 -4.44
N ALA A 154 -9.49 10.86 -3.30
CA ALA A 154 -10.90 11.26 -3.19
C ALA A 154 -11.20 12.48 -4.06
N ASP A 155 -10.31 13.48 -4.06
CA ASP A 155 -10.42 14.68 -4.89
C ASP A 155 -10.29 14.36 -6.38
N VAL A 156 -9.43 13.40 -6.73
CA VAL A 156 -9.28 12.94 -8.12
C VAL A 156 -10.57 12.26 -8.60
N VAL A 157 -11.13 11.37 -7.77
CA VAL A 157 -12.39 10.68 -8.08
C VAL A 157 -13.55 11.67 -8.15
N ALA A 158 -13.63 12.65 -7.26
CA ALA A 158 -14.67 13.68 -7.29
C ALA A 158 -14.63 14.53 -8.56
N ARG A 159 -13.43 14.81 -9.09
CA ARG A 159 -13.23 15.62 -10.31
C ARG A 159 -13.39 14.84 -11.61
N HIS A 160 -12.88 13.61 -11.67
CA HIS A 160 -12.74 12.85 -12.93
C HIS A 160 -13.61 11.60 -13.00
N GLY A 161 -14.16 11.14 -11.86
CA GLY A 161 -14.90 9.89 -11.75
C GLY A 161 -14.01 8.68 -11.47
N LEU A 162 -14.62 7.63 -10.89
CA LEU A 162 -13.92 6.41 -10.48
C LEU A 162 -13.29 5.66 -11.65
N GLU A 163 -14.03 5.46 -12.74
CA GLU A 163 -13.57 4.67 -13.88
C GLU A 163 -12.40 5.31 -14.62
N VAL A 164 -12.46 6.63 -14.85
CA VAL A 164 -11.37 7.39 -15.45
C VAL A 164 -10.13 7.32 -14.57
N THR A 165 -10.29 7.41 -13.25
CA THR A 165 -9.19 7.30 -12.30
C THR A 165 -8.54 5.91 -12.37
N ARG A 166 -9.34 4.83 -12.36
CA ARG A 166 -8.84 3.44 -12.46
C ARG A 166 -8.09 3.20 -13.77
N VAL A 167 -8.67 3.57 -14.91
CA VAL A 167 -8.02 3.40 -16.21
C VAL A 167 -6.75 4.24 -16.31
N THR A 168 -6.77 5.47 -15.79
CA THR A 168 -5.56 6.30 -15.74
C THR A 168 -4.46 5.56 -14.99
N MET A 169 -4.74 5.02 -13.80
CA MET A 169 -3.76 4.26 -13.01
C MET A 169 -3.26 2.96 -13.66
N LEU A 170 -4.06 2.34 -14.52
CA LEU A 170 -3.71 1.08 -15.19
C LEU A 170 -3.14 1.25 -16.60
N SER A 171 -3.30 2.43 -17.22
CA SER A 171 -2.84 2.71 -18.59
C SER A 171 -1.38 3.14 -18.65
N ASN A 172 -0.73 2.96 -19.82
CA ASN A 172 0.59 3.51 -20.17
C ASN A 172 1.82 2.97 -19.42
N PHE A 173 1.67 2.29 -18.27
CA PHE A 173 2.78 1.77 -17.48
C PHE A 173 2.52 0.34 -17.01
N GLY A 174 3.55 -0.51 -17.01
CA GLY A 174 3.48 -1.83 -16.39
C GLY A 174 3.35 -1.71 -14.86
N PRO A 175 2.79 -2.74 -14.18
CA PRO A 175 2.50 -2.67 -12.74
C PRO A 175 3.74 -2.42 -11.87
N HIS A 176 4.93 -2.79 -12.35
CA HIS A 176 6.20 -2.63 -11.65
C HIS A 176 6.85 -1.24 -11.83
N ALA A 177 6.44 -0.48 -12.84
CA ALA A 177 7.10 0.76 -13.22
C ALA A 177 6.65 1.93 -12.35
N ALA A 178 7.58 2.80 -11.97
CA ALA A 178 7.22 4.05 -11.31
C ALA A 178 6.49 4.98 -12.29
N ARG A 179 5.43 5.64 -11.81
CA ARG A 179 4.58 6.55 -12.58
C ARG A 179 4.73 7.97 -12.08
N ARG A 180 4.80 8.92 -13.00
CA ARG A 180 4.68 10.35 -12.70
C ARG A 180 3.21 10.75 -12.77
N TRP A 181 2.64 11.17 -11.65
CA TRP A 181 1.25 11.63 -11.62
C TRP A 181 1.12 13.02 -12.27
N SER A 182 0.27 13.15 -13.28
CA SER A 182 -0.08 14.45 -13.85
C SER A 182 -1.57 14.56 -14.16
N GLU A 183 -2.14 15.74 -13.93
CA GLU A 183 -3.53 16.06 -14.27
C GLU A 183 -3.80 16.08 -15.79
N GLY A 184 -2.75 16.06 -16.62
CA GLY A 184 -2.88 15.91 -18.07
C GLY A 184 -3.28 14.50 -18.48
N GLU A 185 -2.80 13.47 -17.76
CA GLU A 185 -3.11 12.07 -18.06
C GLU A 185 -4.59 11.73 -17.81
N SER A 186 -5.19 12.26 -16.74
CA SER A 186 -6.60 12.04 -16.43
C SER A 186 -7.52 12.61 -17.53
N LYS A 187 -7.18 13.78 -18.08
CA LYS A 187 -7.89 14.37 -19.22
C LYS A 187 -7.76 13.54 -20.50
N SER A 188 -6.58 12.98 -20.76
CA SER A 188 -6.36 12.08 -21.91
C SER A 188 -7.20 10.81 -21.79
N SER A 189 -7.20 10.18 -20.61
CA SER A 189 -8.06 9.02 -20.31
C SER A 189 -9.55 9.37 -20.41
N ALA A 190 -9.97 10.54 -19.91
CA ALA A 190 -11.35 11.00 -20.05
C ALA A 190 -11.75 11.17 -21.52
N SER A 191 -10.85 11.65 -22.38
CA SER A 191 -11.05 11.75 -23.83
C SER A 191 -11.24 10.37 -24.48
N LEU A 192 -10.46 9.36 -24.06
CA LEU A 192 -10.66 7.96 -24.48
C LEU A 192 -12.07 7.47 -24.12
N PHE A 193 -12.58 7.78 -22.93
CA PHE A 193 -13.95 7.46 -22.54
C PHE A 193 -15.02 8.27 -23.29
N ALA A 194 -14.76 9.53 -23.63
CA ALA A 194 -15.70 10.37 -24.37
C ALA A 194 -15.78 9.99 -25.86
N THR A 195 -14.66 9.54 -26.45
CA THR A 195 -14.58 9.14 -27.86
C THR A 195 -15.08 7.71 -28.07
N THR A 196 -15.04 6.89 -27.02
CA THR A 196 -15.50 5.49 -27.05
C THR A 196 -16.81 5.39 -26.26
N CYS A 197 -17.97 5.45 -26.94
CA CYS A 197 -19.30 5.17 -26.36
C CYS A 197 -19.48 3.71 -25.84
N ILE A 198 -18.39 3.01 -25.51
CA ILE A 198 -18.29 1.61 -25.16
C ILE A 198 -17.25 1.61 -24.03
N VAL A 199 -17.56 1.40 -22.75
CA VAL A 199 -18.15 0.17 -22.20
C VAL A 199 -18.97 0.53 -20.95
N ARG A 200 -20.29 0.30 -20.99
CA ARG A 200 -21.09 0.16 -19.78
C ARG A 200 -20.84 -1.27 -19.26
N PHE A 201 -19.89 -1.44 -18.34
CA PHE A 201 -19.77 -2.71 -17.62
C PHE A 201 -20.93 -2.79 -16.60
N THR A 202 -22.12 -3.15 -17.07
CA THR A 202 -23.15 -3.69 -16.18
C THR A 202 -22.67 -5.07 -15.74
N ILE A 203 -22.14 -5.16 -14.52
CA ILE A 203 -22.02 -6.43 -13.80
C ILE A 203 -23.46 -6.87 -13.50
N SER A 204 -24.04 -7.70 -14.37
CA SER A 204 -25.27 -8.41 -14.05
C SER A 204 -24.99 -9.32 -12.86
N ARG A 205 -25.56 -9.01 -11.70
CA ARG A 205 -25.61 -9.96 -10.59
C ARG A 205 -26.41 -11.18 -11.09
N PRO A 206 -25.91 -12.42 -10.99
CA PRO A 206 -26.77 -13.57 -11.15
C PRO A 206 -27.83 -13.52 -10.06
N GLU A 207 -29.10 -13.64 -10.45
CA GLU A 207 -30.21 -13.80 -9.53
C GLU A 207 -29.96 -15.05 -8.69
N CYS A 208 -30.06 -14.92 -7.36
CA CYS A 208 -30.05 -16.07 -6.47
C CYS A 208 -31.28 -16.93 -6.77
N VAL A 209 -31.05 -18.21 -7.11
CA VAL A 209 -32.05 -19.27 -6.97
C VAL A 209 -32.07 -19.72 -5.52
#